data_AF-I3QEB1-F1
#
_entry.id   AF-I3QEB1-F1
#
_cell.length_a   1.000
_cell.length_b   1.000
_cell.length_c   1.000
_cell.angle_alpha   90.00
_cell.angle_beta   90.00
_cell.angle_gamma   90.00
#
_symmetry.space_group_name_H-M   'P 1'
#
loop_
_entity.id
_entity.type
_entity.pdbx_description
1 polymer ?
#
loop_
_entity_poly.entity_id
_entity_poly.type
_entity_poly.pdbx_seq_one_letter_code
_entity_poly.pdbx_strand_id
1 'polypeptide(L)'
;LTEDEVNLSAFVGEGGYHGTPSGADNTAATFGGLISYRRVNGVSNFCRVLITRPLFLVVCSTGITTSTTKVVGEIRELKENNPTWFNALLERYNACVGEAKAAMEVGNLFRMGELMNENHKLCQELTVSCAELDTIVNFCCENGALGAKMSGTGRGGLVVALAADEAQRDGIADAVRQRCPAAK
;
A
#
# COMPACT_ATOMS: atom_id res chain seq x y z
N LEU A 1 -16.43 23.24 -10.54
CA LEU A 1 -15.93 22.89 -9.21
C LEU A 1 -14.41 22.98 -9.26
N THR A 2 -13.77 23.62 -8.28
CA THR A 2 -12.32 23.52 -8.07
C THR A 2 -11.93 22.07 -7.71
N GLU A 3 -10.64 21.71 -7.77
CA GLU A 3 -10.21 20.37 -7.33
C GLU A 3 -10.61 20.09 -5.89
N ASP A 4 -10.53 21.07 -4.99
CA ASP A 4 -10.98 20.94 -3.61
C ASP A 4 -12.50 20.70 -3.49
N GLU A 5 -13.30 21.38 -4.31
CA GLU A 5 -14.75 21.17 -4.36
C GLU A 5 -15.11 19.81 -4.95
N VAL A 6 -14.36 19.32 -5.94
CA VAL A 6 -14.50 17.95 -6.47
C VAL A 6 -14.14 16.93 -5.39
N ASN A 7 -13.03 17.13 -4.68
CA ASN A 7 -12.59 16.23 -3.61
C ASN A 7 -13.62 16.15 -2.48
N LEU A 8 -14.17 17.31 -2.06
CA LEU A 8 -15.23 17.37 -1.06
C LEU A 8 -16.49 16.66 -1.55
N SER A 9 -16.89 16.86 -2.81
CA SER A 9 -18.04 16.17 -3.37
C SER A 9 -17.85 14.66 -3.41
N ALA A 10 -16.65 14.19 -3.80
CA ALA A 10 -16.32 12.77 -3.80
C ALA A 10 -16.30 12.20 -2.37
N PHE A 11 -15.74 12.92 -1.41
CA PHE A 11 -15.72 12.55 0.01
C PHE A 11 -17.14 12.31 0.57
N VAL A 12 -18.12 13.14 0.21
CA VAL A 12 -19.52 12.93 0.59
C VAL A 12 -20.08 11.66 -0.06
N GLY A 13 -19.77 11.42 -1.34
CA GLY A 13 -20.20 10.22 -2.07
C GLY A 13 -19.67 8.90 -1.48
N GLU A 14 -18.45 8.90 -0.95
CA GLU A 14 -17.84 7.74 -0.28
C GLU A 14 -18.64 7.25 0.93
N GLY A 15 -19.43 8.12 1.56
CA GLY A 15 -20.32 7.74 2.67
C GLY A 15 -21.41 6.73 2.28
N GLY A 16 -21.69 6.57 0.97
CA GLY A 16 -22.60 5.54 0.47
C GLY A 16 -22.00 4.13 0.43
N TYR A 17 -20.68 4.00 0.40
CA TYR A 17 -19.96 2.71 0.28
C TYR A 17 -19.19 2.33 1.55
N HIS A 18 -18.76 3.34 2.32
CA HIS A 18 -17.95 3.16 3.52
C HIS A 18 -18.59 3.82 4.73
N GLY A 19 -18.52 3.18 5.90
CA GLY A 19 -19.10 3.73 7.13
C GLY A 19 -18.42 5.04 7.57
N THR A 20 -17.09 5.08 7.56
CA THR A 20 -16.32 6.28 7.89
C THR A 20 -15.21 6.49 6.86
N PRO A 21 -15.43 7.27 5.80
CA PRO A 21 -14.42 7.55 4.79
C PRO A 21 -13.17 8.19 5.41
N SER A 22 -11.99 7.69 5.05
CA SER A 22 -10.71 8.24 5.55
C SER A 22 -10.32 9.54 4.86
N GLY A 23 -10.81 9.76 3.63
CA GLY A 23 -10.39 10.82 2.73
C GLY A 23 -9.25 10.42 1.78
N ALA A 24 -8.61 9.25 1.99
CA ALA A 24 -7.47 8.86 1.15
C ALA A 24 -7.88 8.63 -0.32
N ASP A 25 -8.98 7.90 -0.53
CA ASP A 25 -9.37 7.41 -1.85
C ASP A 25 -9.85 8.56 -2.75
N ASN A 26 -10.75 9.42 -2.26
CA ASN A 26 -11.20 10.63 -2.98
C ASN A 26 -10.05 11.61 -3.24
N THR A 27 -9.15 11.82 -2.27
CA THR A 27 -8.00 12.72 -2.45
C THR A 27 -7.06 12.17 -3.52
N ALA A 28 -6.76 10.87 -3.51
CA ALA A 28 -5.93 10.25 -4.55
C ALA A 28 -6.61 10.30 -5.93
N ALA A 29 -7.92 10.03 -6.01
CA ALA A 29 -8.68 10.07 -7.25
C ALA A 29 -8.78 11.49 -7.84
N THR A 30 -8.85 12.51 -6.99
CA THR A 30 -9.00 13.90 -7.42
C THR A 30 -7.67 14.52 -7.87
N PHE A 31 -6.61 14.36 -7.08
CA PHE A 31 -5.35 15.09 -7.29
C PHE A 31 -4.27 14.29 -8.02
N GLY A 32 -4.36 12.96 -8.02
CA GLY A 32 -3.35 12.06 -8.56
C GLY A 32 -1.96 12.23 -7.92
N GLY A 33 -0.96 11.60 -8.54
CA GLY A 33 0.42 11.62 -8.06
C GLY A 33 0.62 10.86 -6.74
N LEU A 34 1.65 11.24 -5.98
CA LEU A 34 1.94 10.67 -4.67
C LEU A 34 1.43 11.60 -3.58
N ILE A 35 0.66 11.06 -2.64
CA ILE A 35 0.09 11.81 -1.51
C ILE A 35 0.50 11.13 -0.22
N SER A 36 1.14 11.88 0.67
CA SER A 36 1.36 11.47 2.05
C SER A 36 0.10 11.73 2.86
N TYR A 37 -0.39 10.69 3.54
CA TYR A 37 -1.51 10.78 4.46
C TYR A 37 -1.03 10.50 5.89
N ARG A 38 -1.36 11.39 6.82
CA ARG A 38 -1.13 11.19 8.26
C ARG A 38 -2.30 11.73 9.07
N ARG A 39 -2.72 10.96 10.07
CA ARG A 39 -3.70 11.41 11.06
C ARG A 39 -3.00 11.86 12.34
N VAL A 40 -3.22 13.12 12.75
CA VAL A 40 -2.63 13.71 13.96
C VAL A 40 -3.76 14.32 14.78
N ASN A 41 -3.88 13.94 16.05
CA ASN A 41 -4.94 14.42 16.96
C ASN A 41 -6.36 14.35 16.37
N GLY A 42 -6.65 13.26 15.64
CA GLY A 42 -7.94 13.02 15.01
C GLY A 42 -8.12 13.69 13.63
N VAL A 43 -7.23 14.61 13.24
CA VAL A 43 -7.28 15.35 11.96
C VAL A 43 -6.50 14.62 10.88
N SER A 44 -7.16 14.37 9.74
CA SER A 44 -6.53 13.81 8.54
C SER A 44 -5.77 14.90 7.78
N ASN A 45 -4.46 14.68 7.55
CA ASN A 45 -3.60 15.59 6.80
C ASN A 45 -3.15 14.90 5.51
N PHE A 46 -3.35 15.57 4.38
CA PHE A 46 -2.91 15.13 3.06
C PHE A 46 -1.88 16.12 2.52
N CYS A 47 -0.76 15.60 2.03
CA CYS A 47 0.30 16.42 1.46
C CYS A 47 0.82 15.77 0.19
N ARG A 48 0.79 16.51 -0.93
CA ARG A 48 1.35 16.04 -2.20
C ARG A 48 2.86 15.93 -2.08
N VAL A 49 3.40 14.79 -2.48
CA VAL A 49 4.83 14.54 -2.56
C VAL A 49 5.23 14.70 -4.03
N LEU A 50 6.22 15.57 -4.28
CA LEU A 50 6.73 15.78 -5.62
C LEU A 50 7.44 14.51 -6.08
N ILE A 51 7.03 13.98 -7.24
CA ILE A 51 7.74 12.89 -7.90
C ILE A 51 8.42 13.46 -9.15
N THR A 52 9.72 13.24 -9.27
CA THR A 52 10.52 13.73 -10.40
C THR A 52 10.65 12.71 -11.53
N ARG A 53 10.16 11.47 -11.31
CA ARG A 53 10.22 10.35 -12.24
C ARG A 53 8.91 9.54 -12.20
N PRO A 54 8.49 8.92 -13.32
CA PRO A 54 7.34 8.03 -13.31
C PRO A 54 7.59 6.80 -12.41
N LEU A 55 6.52 6.27 -11.81
CA LEU A 55 6.55 5.01 -11.08
C LEU A 55 5.95 3.92 -11.96
N PHE A 56 6.75 2.91 -12.29
CA PHE A 56 6.30 1.76 -13.05
C PHE A 56 5.84 0.67 -12.08
N LEU A 57 4.54 0.43 -12.04
CA LEU A 57 3.93 -0.49 -11.08
C LEU A 57 3.32 -1.68 -11.81
N VAL A 58 3.41 -2.86 -11.18
CA VAL A 58 2.59 -4.03 -11.50
C VAL A 58 1.63 -4.26 -10.33
N VAL A 59 0.34 -4.29 -10.60
CA VAL A 59 -0.70 -4.56 -9.59
C VAL A 59 -1.33 -5.91 -9.89
N CYS A 60 -1.28 -6.81 -8.92
CA CYS A 60 -1.75 -8.18 -9.04
C CYS A 60 -2.90 -8.42 -8.06
N SER A 61 -3.96 -9.09 -8.49
CA SER A 61 -5.03 -9.52 -7.61
C SER A 61 -4.80 -10.95 -7.15
N THR A 62 -5.14 -11.25 -5.90
CA THR A 62 -5.27 -12.65 -5.42
C THR A 62 -6.61 -13.27 -5.83
N GLY A 63 -7.58 -12.45 -6.26
CA GLY A 63 -8.98 -12.86 -6.45
C GLY A 63 -9.75 -13.13 -5.14
N ILE A 64 -9.09 -13.04 -3.99
CA ILE A 64 -9.70 -13.28 -2.67
C ILE A 64 -10.22 -11.95 -2.12
N THR A 65 -11.51 -11.92 -1.81
CA THR A 65 -12.15 -10.76 -1.15
C THR A 65 -12.27 -11.02 0.34
N THR A 66 -11.81 -10.05 1.14
CA THR A 66 -11.83 -10.14 2.60
C THR A 66 -12.55 -8.93 3.19
N SER A 67 -13.31 -9.17 4.26
CA SER A 67 -14.02 -8.10 4.98
C SER A 67 -13.02 -7.19 5.70
N THR A 68 -12.91 -5.94 5.24
CA THR A 68 -12.09 -4.90 5.87
C THR A 68 -12.47 -4.71 7.34
N THR A 69 -13.77 -4.69 7.65
CA THR A 69 -14.25 -4.52 9.03
C THR A 69 -13.77 -5.65 9.94
N LYS A 70 -13.75 -6.90 9.45
CA LYS A 70 -13.27 -8.04 10.22
C LYS A 70 -11.78 -7.95 10.51
N VAL A 71 -10.96 -7.70 9.48
CA VAL A 71 -9.50 -7.60 9.65
C VAL A 71 -9.13 -6.45 10.59
N VAL A 72 -9.73 -5.27 10.41
CA VAL A 72 -9.49 -4.12 11.29
C VAL A 72 -9.91 -4.41 12.73
N GLY A 73 -11.03 -5.11 12.93
CA GLY A 73 -11.49 -5.54 14.26
C GLY A 73 -10.50 -6.45 14.96
N GLU A 74 -9.99 -7.49 14.27
CA GLU A 74 -9.01 -8.41 14.83
C GLU A 74 -7.67 -7.73 15.16
N ILE A 75 -7.19 -6.80 14.32
CA ILE A 75 -5.97 -6.03 14.62
C ILE A 75 -6.17 -5.11 15.83
N ARG A 76 -7.38 -4.55 15.99
CA ARG A 76 -7.70 -3.76 17.18
C ARG A 76 -7.64 -4.61 18.44
N GLU A 77 -8.23 -5.81 18.44
CA GLU A 77 -8.16 -6.75 19.55
C GLU A 77 -6.71 -7.17 19.84
N LEU A 78 -5.93 -7.47 18.79
CA LEU A 78 -4.52 -7.84 18.93
C LEU A 78 -3.68 -6.73 19.58
N LYS A 79 -3.94 -5.48 19.19
CA LYS A 79 -3.34 -4.28 19.79
C LYS A 79 -3.74 -4.11 21.26
N GLU A 80 -5.02 -4.25 21.58
CA GLU A 80 -5.54 -4.10 22.94
C GLU A 80 -4.95 -5.17 23.88
N ASN A 81 -4.77 -6.40 23.37
CA ASN A 81 -4.19 -7.51 24.12
C ASN A 81 -2.65 -7.46 24.21
N ASN A 82 -1.96 -6.82 23.26
CA ASN A 82 -0.49 -6.82 23.18
C ASN A 82 0.07 -5.41 22.86
N PRO A 83 -0.16 -4.40 23.73
CA PRO A 83 0.18 -3.01 23.42
C PRO A 83 1.69 -2.78 23.23
N THR A 84 2.55 -3.45 24.01
CA THR A 84 4.01 -3.32 23.88
C THR A 84 4.52 -3.82 22.53
N TRP A 85 4.03 -4.98 22.09
CA TRP A 85 4.36 -5.54 20.78
C TRP A 85 3.87 -4.63 19.65
N PHE A 86 2.62 -4.17 19.73
CA PHE A 86 2.05 -3.30 18.70
C PHE A 86 2.81 -1.97 18.60
N ASN A 87 3.18 -1.38 19.74
CA ASN A 87 3.97 -0.14 19.76
C ASN A 87 5.35 -0.34 19.14
N ALA A 88 6.04 -1.43 19.43
CA ALA A 88 7.34 -1.74 18.80
C ALA A 88 7.22 -1.94 17.28
N LEU A 89 6.17 -2.61 16.82
CA LEU A 89 5.88 -2.76 15.39
C LEU A 89 5.57 -1.41 14.73
N LEU A 90 4.79 -0.57 15.40
CA LEU A 90 4.43 0.77 14.93
C LEU A 90 5.66 1.70 14.84
N GLU A 91 6.59 1.63 15.79
CA GLU A 91 7.85 2.38 15.74
C GLU A 91 8.67 2.01 14.50
N ARG A 92 8.83 0.70 14.23
CA ARG A 92 9.52 0.20 13.02
C ARG A 92 8.80 0.64 11.74
N TYR A 93 7.47 0.56 11.71
CA TYR A 93 6.68 1.07 10.58
C TYR A 93 6.88 2.57 10.35
N ASN A 94 6.86 3.38 11.42
CA ASN A 94 7.07 4.82 11.31
C ASN A 94 8.47 5.17 10.80
N ALA A 95 9.50 4.45 11.23
CA ALA A 95 10.85 4.59 10.70
C ALA A 95 10.89 4.24 9.20
N CYS A 96 10.33 3.08 8.82
CA CYS A 96 10.24 2.63 7.43
C CYS A 96 9.54 3.65 6.52
N VAL A 97 8.40 4.22 6.95
CA VAL A 97 7.69 5.26 6.19
C VAL A 97 8.47 6.58 6.13
N GLY A 98 9.16 6.96 7.21
CA GLY A 98 10.04 8.13 7.23
C GLY A 98 11.15 8.02 6.18
N GLU A 99 11.81 6.86 6.13
CA GLU A 99 12.83 6.56 5.11
C GLU A 99 12.24 6.49 3.70
N ALA A 100 11.04 5.92 3.53
CA ALA A 100 10.38 5.80 2.24
C ALA A 100 10.07 7.18 1.65
N LYS A 101 9.60 8.12 2.50
CA LYS A 101 9.39 9.51 2.10
C LYS A 101 10.70 10.16 1.64
N ALA A 102 11.78 10.02 2.42
CA ALA A 102 13.07 10.58 2.06
C ALA A 102 13.64 9.98 0.76
N ALA A 103 13.51 8.66 0.57
CA ALA A 103 13.90 7.97 -0.65
C ALA A 103 13.13 8.49 -1.88
N MET A 104 11.82 8.71 -1.73
CA MET A 104 10.98 9.26 -2.80
C MET A 104 11.33 10.70 -3.15
N GLU A 105 11.61 11.55 -2.16
CA GLU A 105 11.98 12.95 -2.36
C GLU A 105 13.27 13.11 -3.18
N VAL A 106 14.22 12.20 -3.01
CA VAL A 106 15.48 12.19 -3.77
C VAL A 106 15.46 11.27 -5.00
N GLY A 107 14.32 10.61 -5.28
CA GLY A 107 14.16 9.72 -6.43
C GLY A 107 14.92 8.39 -6.36
N ASN A 108 15.26 7.91 -5.16
CA ASN A 108 15.92 6.63 -4.94
C ASN A 108 14.92 5.47 -4.95
N LEU A 109 14.54 5.03 -6.15
CA LEU A 109 13.57 3.94 -6.33
C LEU A 109 14.06 2.58 -5.83
N PHE A 110 15.38 2.33 -5.85
CA PHE A 110 15.93 1.08 -5.33
C PHE A 110 15.69 0.98 -3.82
N ARG A 111 16.04 2.04 -3.06
CA ARG A 111 15.77 2.10 -1.62
C ARG A 111 14.27 2.06 -1.32
N MET A 112 13.45 2.72 -2.14
CA MET A 112 11.99 2.63 -2.02
C MET A 112 11.49 1.18 -2.15
N GLY A 113 12.02 0.42 -3.11
CA GLY A 113 11.71 -1.00 -3.28
C GLY A 113 12.09 -1.85 -2.07
N GLU A 114 13.30 -1.66 -1.52
CA GLU A 114 13.71 -2.33 -0.28
C GLU A 114 12.75 -2.06 0.89
N LEU A 115 12.32 -0.80 1.03
CA LEU A 115 11.37 -0.37 2.06
C LEU A 115 9.95 -0.91 1.81
N MET A 116 9.55 -1.13 0.55
CA MET A 116 8.31 -1.85 0.25
C MET A 116 8.37 -3.29 0.76
N ASN A 117 9.47 -4.00 0.53
CA ASN A 117 9.67 -5.37 1.01
C ASN A 117 9.69 -5.42 2.56
N GLU A 118 10.35 -4.46 3.20
CA GLU A 118 10.38 -4.34 4.66
C GLU A 118 8.98 -4.07 5.23
N ASN A 119 8.22 -3.18 4.60
CA ASN A 119 6.83 -2.92 4.99
C ASN A 119 5.95 -4.17 4.79
N HIS A 120 6.18 -4.98 3.75
CA HIS A 120 5.48 -6.27 3.60
C HIS A 120 5.74 -7.21 4.78
N LYS A 121 7.00 -7.30 5.25
CA LYS A 121 7.35 -8.10 6.44
C LYS A 121 6.63 -7.59 7.70
N LEU A 122 6.54 -6.27 7.87
CA LEU A 122 5.74 -5.68 8.96
C LEU A 122 4.25 -6.02 8.84
N CYS A 123 3.70 -6.09 7.62
CA CYS A 123 2.33 -6.56 7.38
C CYS A 123 2.15 -8.06 7.72
N GLN A 124 3.15 -8.90 7.45
CA GLN A 124 3.16 -10.31 7.86
C GLN A 124 3.18 -10.43 9.38
N GLU A 125 4.05 -9.67 10.07
CA GLU A 125 4.10 -9.62 11.53
C GLU A 125 2.79 -9.12 12.13
N LEU A 126 2.15 -8.12 11.51
CA LEU A 126 0.83 -7.62 11.88
C LEU A 126 -0.30 -8.63 11.59
N THR A 127 -0.01 -9.78 10.98
CA THR A 127 -0.98 -10.85 10.65
C THR A 127 -2.00 -10.48 9.57
N VAL A 128 -1.70 -9.48 8.74
CA VAL A 128 -2.59 -9.05 7.65
C VAL A 128 -2.18 -9.60 6.28
N SER A 129 -1.09 -10.37 6.15
CA SER A 129 -0.77 -11.09 4.91
C SER A 129 -1.49 -12.45 4.81
N CYS A 130 -1.31 -13.16 3.70
CA CYS A 130 -1.71 -14.55 3.49
C CYS A 130 -0.78 -15.25 2.49
N ALA A 131 -0.91 -16.57 2.33
CA ALA A 131 -0.03 -17.36 1.47
C ALA A 131 -0.05 -16.90 0.00
N GLU A 132 -1.21 -16.49 -0.52
CA GLU A 132 -1.36 -15.99 -1.89
C GLU A 132 -0.64 -14.65 -2.08
N LEU A 133 -0.80 -13.72 -1.13
CA LEU A 133 -0.10 -12.44 -1.14
C LEU A 133 1.42 -12.65 -1.10
N ASP A 134 1.90 -13.52 -0.21
CA ASP A 134 3.32 -13.81 -0.04
C ASP A 134 3.90 -14.47 -1.30
N THR A 135 3.14 -15.38 -1.91
CA THR A 135 3.53 -16.03 -3.18
C THR A 135 3.69 -15.01 -4.30
N ILE A 136 2.72 -14.09 -4.45
CA ILE A 136 2.78 -13.06 -5.51
C ILE A 136 3.92 -12.08 -5.24
N VAL A 137 4.10 -11.62 -4.00
CA VAL A 137 5.19 -10.70 -3.62
C VAL A 137 6.55 -11.31 -3.94
N ASN A 138 6.79 -12.55 -3.49
CA ASN A 138 8.05 -13.25 -3.75
C ASN A 138 8.25 -13.45 -5.25
N PHE A 139 7.21 -13.87 -5.97
CA PHE A 139 7.27 -14.06 -7.41
C PHE A 139 7.64 -12.76 -8.15
N CYS A 140 7.05 -11.63 -7.79
CA CYS A 140 7.39 -10.32 -8.37
C CYS A 140 8.87 -9.96 -8.12
N CYS A 141 9.36 -10.15 -6.90
CA CYS A 141 10.77 -9.88 -6.55
C CYS A 141 11.74 -10.81 -7.30
N GLU A 142 11.44 -12.11 -7.39
CA GLU A 142 12.23 -13.09 -8.15
C GLU A 142 12.29 -12.79 -9.65
N ASN A 143 11.30 -12.07 -10.19
CA ASN A 143 11.25 -11.64 -11.59
C ASN A 143 11.71 -10.18 -11.78
N GLY A 144 12.39 -9.60 -10.79
CA GLY A 144 13.13 -8.35 -10.94
C GLY A 144 12.44 -7.10 -10.41
N ALA A 145 11.32 -7.20 -9.68
CA ALA A 145 10.78 -6.03 -8.98
C ALA A 145 11.82 -5.47 -8.00
N LEU A 146 11.95 -4.13 -7.95
CA LEU A 146 12.74 -3.43 -6.92
C LEU A 146 12.21 -3.74 -5.52
N GLY A 147 10.89 -3.88 -5.42
CA GLY A 147 10.21 -4.42 -4.25
C GLY A 147 8.73 -4.63 -4.51
N ALA A 148 8.09 -5.45 -3.69
CA ALA A 148 6.67 -5.75 -3.76
C ALA A 148 6.06 -5.90 -2.37
N LYS A 149 4.78 -5.58 -2.24
CA LYS A 149 4.02 -5.73 -1.00
C LYS A 149 2.53 -5.87 -1.24
N MET A 150 1.80 -6.40 -0.27
CA MET A 150 0.35 -6.26 -0.24
C MET A 150 -0.09 -4.78 -0.22
N SER A 151 -1.21 -4.47 -0.85
CA SER A 151 -1.81 -3.13 -0.89
C SER A 151 -3.26 -3.17 -0.41
N GLY A 152 -3.59 -2.33 0.59
CA GLY A 152 -4.92 -2.26 1.18
C GLY A 152 -5.09 -3.16 2.42
N THR A 153 -6.28 -3.75 2.56
CA THR A 153 -6.71 -4.48 3.77
C THR A 153 -5.84 -5.71 4.10
N GLY A 154 -5.38 -6.43 3.08
CA GLY A 154 -4.66 -7.69 3.26
C GLY A 154 -5.57 -8.92 3.44
N ARG A 155 -4.94 -10.07 3.68
CA ARG A 155 -5.54 -11.42 3.69
C ARG A 155 -6.36 -11.71 2.43
N GLY A 156 -5.79 -11.34 1.29
CA GLY A 156 -6.47 -11.23 0.00
C GLY A 156 -6.25 -9.84 -0.61
N GLY A 157 -7.04 -9.49 -1.62
CA GLY A 157 -6.92 -8.21 -2.31
C GLY A 157 -5.70 -8.16 -3.22
N LEU A 158 -4.94 -7.06 -3.15
CA LEU A 158 -3.95 -6.69 -4.14
C LEU A 158 -2.51 -6.80 -3.62
N VAL A 159 -1.58 -7.07 -4.55
CA VAL A 159 -0.15 -6.83 -4.42
C VAL A 159 0.23 -5.69 -5.36
N VAL A 160 1.14 -4.82 -4.92
CA VAL A 160 1.80 -3.82 -5.76
C VAL A 160 3.30 -4.10 -5.79
N ALA A 161 3.86 -4.14 -6.99
CA ALA A 161 5.30 -4.28 -7.22
C ALA A 161 5.83 -3.06 -7.97
N LEU A 162 7.01 -2.57 -7.58
CA LEU A 162 7.71 -1.46 -8.18
C LEU A 162 8.81 -1.97 -9.12
N ALA A 163 8.79 -1.51 -10.37
CA ALA A 163 9.83 -1.75 -11.35
C ALA A 163 10.71 -0.51 -11.54
N ALA A 164 11.96 -0.71 -11.97
CA ALA A 164 12.92 0.36 -12.24
C ALA A 164 12.54 1.17 -13.49
N ASP A 165 11.99 0.49 -14.49
CA ASP A 165 11.60 1.06 -15.76
C ASP A 165 10.42 0.31 -16.39
N GLU A 166 9.98 0.80 -17.56
CA GLU A 166 8.87 0.23 -18.32
C GLU A 166 9.14 -1.20 -18.80
N ALA A 167 10.33 -1.48 -19.30
CA ALA A 167 10.66 -2.80 -19.85
C ALA A 167 10.67 -3.86 -18.74
N GLN A 168 11.20 -3.52 -17.56
CA GLN A 168 11.17 -4.38 -16.39
C GLN A 168 9.74 -4.59 -15.88
N ARG A 169 8.89 -3.55 -15.86
CA ARG A 169 7.46 -3.68 -15.51
C ARG A 169 6.78 -4.69 -16.41
N ASP A 170 6.97 -4.58 -17.72
CA ASP A 170 6.32 -5.46 -18.70
C ASP A 170 6.80 -6.91 -18.55
N GLY A 171 8.10 -7.11 -18.33
CA GLY A 171 8.66 -8.43 -18.04
C GLY A 171 8.08 -9.07 -16.77
N ILE A 172 7.92 -8.29 -15.69
CA ILE A 172 7.28 -8.78 -14.44
C ILE A 172 5.80 -9.10 -14.70
N ALA A 173 5.07 -8.23 -15.39
CA ALA A 173 3.65 -8.43 -15.66
C ALA A 173 3.39 -9.68 -16.51
N ASP A 174 4.19 -9.90 -17.56
CA ASP A 174 4.11 -11.10 -18.40
C ASP A 174 4.49 -12.36 -17.62
N ALA A 175 5.53 -12.30 -16.80
CA ALA A 175 5.90 -13.40 -15.91
C ALA A 175 4.76 -13.78 -14.97
N VAL A 176 4.13 -12.79 -14.32
CA VAL A 176 3.00 -13.01 -13.40
C VAL A 176 1.84 -13.67 -14.16
N ARG A 177 1.44 -13.13 -15.31
CA ARG A 177 0.33 -13.64 -16.11
C ARG A 177 0.54 -15.09 -16.55
N GLN A 178 1.78 -15.47 -16.89
CA GLN A 178 2.07 -16.79 -17.45
C GLN A 178 2.40 -17.85 -16.38
N ARG A 179 2.99 -17.45 -15.24
CA ARG A 179 3.66 -18.37 -14.32
C ARG A 179 3.31 -18.20 -12.84
N CYS A 180 2.50 -17.22 -12.46
CA CYS A 180 2.08 -17.03 -11.07
C CYS A 180 0.59 -17.41 -10.87
N PRO A 181 0.27 -18.68 -10.53
CA PRO A 181 -1.13 -19.12 -10.43
C PRO A 181 -1.92 -18.47 -9.27
N ALA A 182 -1.22 -17.90 -8.30
CA ALA A 182 -1.80 -17.14 -7.19
C ALA A 182 -2.34 -15.77 -7.64
N ALA A 183 -1.81 -15.21 -8.74
CA ALA A 183 -2.33 -13.99 -9.34
C ALA A 183 -3.55 -14.32 -10.22
N LYS A 184 -4.63 -13.52 -10.09
CA LYS A 184 -5.90 -13.65 -10.80
C LYS A 184 -6.21 -12.43 -11.65
#